data_AF-A0A060C5H9-F1
#
_entry.id   AF-A0A060C5H9-F1
#
_cell.length_a   1.000
_cell.length_b   1.000
_cell.length_c   1.000
_cell.angle_alpha   90.00
_cell.angle_beta   90.00
_cell.angle_gamma   90.00
#
_symmetry.space_group_name_H-M   'P 1'
#
loop_
_entity.id
_entity.type
_entity.pdbx_description
1 polymer ?
#
loop_
_entity_poly.entity_id
_entity_poly.type
_entity_poly.pdbx_seq_one_letter_code
_entity_poly.pdbx_strand_id
1 'polypeptide(L)'
;KVGPEYWQAAAESGLEWVRLAPDKWTAGHHDFLIGDADRYTGLRAEDLARLIEVLDDADEAGVKVVLTLLSLPGCRWKQHNNDQDDARLWASEAFQEQAAAVWRDLSARLAGHPALVGLNPLNEPHPEKADGLEIDSPGFPAWLEKHRGTTADLDRFNRNMLAAIRANAPDLPV
;
A
#
# COMPACT_ATOMS: atom_id res chain seq x y z
N LYS A 1 5.73 -13.88 -13.55
CA LYS A 1 4.32 -13.51 -13.27
C LYS A 1 3.95 -14.18 -11.97
N VAL A 2 3.27 -13.49 -11.04
CA VAL A 2 2.78 -14.12 -9.81
C VAL A 2 1.58 -14.99 -10.20
N GLY A 3 1.56 -16.25 -9.77
CA GLY A 3 0.57 -17.28 -10.11
C GLY A 3 0.97 -18.61 -9.45
N PRO A 4 0.30 -19.74 -9.74
CA PRO A 4 0.48 -20.98 -8.97
C PRO A 4 1.94 -21.45 -8.90
N GLU A 5 2.67 -21.45 -10.01
CA GLU A 5 4.09 -21.87 -10.05
C GLU A 5 5.00 -21.00 -9.18
N TYR A 6 4.70 -19.70 -9.05
CA TYR A 6 5.46 -18.81 -8.18
C TYR A 6 5.30 -19.19 -6.70
N TRP A 7 4.09 -19.51 -6.29
CA TRP A 7 3.77 -19.88 -4.91
C TRP A 7 4.26 -21.28 -4.57
N GLN A 8 4.15 -22.23 -5.50
CA GLN A 8 4.76 -23.55 -5.36
C GLN A 8 6.27 -23.44 -5.19
N ALA A 9 6.95 -22.65 -6.04
CA ALA A 9 8.39 -22.44 -5.91
C ALA A 9 8.78 -21.78 -4.57
N ALA A 10 7.95 -20.85 -4.06
CA ALA A 10 8.15 -20.24 -2.75
C ALA A 10 8.04 -21.28 -1.62
N ALA A 11 6.99 -22.11 -1.64
CA ALA A 11 6.78 -23.17 -0.68
C ALA A 11 7.89 -24.23 -0.71
N GLU A 12 8.30 -24.68 -1.90
CA GLU A 12 9.41 -25.63 -2.09
C GLU A 12 10.76 -25.08 -1.62
N SER A 13 10.92 -23.75 -1.66
CA SER A 13 12.09 -23.05 -1.12
C SER A 13 12.03 -22.85 0.41
N GLY A 14 10.95 -23.30 1.07
CA GLY A 14 10.73 -23.14 2.50
C GLY A 14 10.32 -21.73 2.93
N LEU A 15 9.81 -20.89 2.01
CA LEU A 15 9.28 -19.58 2.36
C LEU A 15 7.89 -19.73 2.99
N GLU A 16 7.75 -19.25 4.23
CA GLU A 16 6.47 -19.26 4.96
C GLU A 16 5.58 -18.08 4.57
N TRP A 17 6.19 -16.97 4.11
CA TRP A 17 5.45 -15.79 3.69
C TRP A 17 6.19 -14.96 2.65
N VAL A 18 5.45 -14.12 1.92
CA VAL A 18 5.94 -13.18 0.92
C VAL A 18 5.32 -11.80 1.14
N ARG A 19 6.14 -10.74 1.03
CA ARG A 19 5.63 -9.37 0.92
C ARG A 19 5.22 -9.08 -0.52
N LEU A 20 3.93 -8.89 -0.76
CA LEU A 20 3.37 -8.72 -2.09
C LEU A 20 3.00 -7.26 -2.36
N ALA A 21 3.47 -6.72 -3.49
CA ALA A 21 3.17 -5.38 -3.97
C ALA A 21 2.47 -5.47 -5.35
N PRO A 22 1.14 -5.41 -5.42
CA PRO A 22 0.39 -5.62 -6.66
C PRO A 22 0.54 -4.43 -7.64
N ASP A 23 0.97 -3.26 -7.18
CA ASP A 23 1.27 -2.09 -8.01
C ASP A 23 2.22 -2.41 -9.17
N LYS A 24 3.06 -3.45 -9.03
CA LYS A 24 4.02 -3.87 -10.07
C LYS A 24 3.37 -4.64 -11.23
N TRP A 25 2.08 -4.94 -11.15
CA TRP A 25 1.37 -5.68 -12.18
C TRP A 25 0.84 -4.75 -13.26
N THR A 26 0.71 -5.27 -14.48
CA THR A 26 0.12 -4.52 -15.59
C THR A 26 -1.38 -4.33 -15.36
N ALA A 27 -1.85 -3.09 -15.43
CA ALA A 27 -3.26 -2.73 -15.38
C ALA A 27 -3.78 -2.30 -16.75
N GLY A 28 -5.09 -2.39 -16.96
CA GLY A 28 -5.78 -1.81 -18.13
C GLY A 28 -6.00 -0.29 -18.05
N HIS A 29 -5.45 0.34 -17.01
CA HIS A 29 -5.57 1.74 -16.65
C HIS A 29 -4.25 2.20 -16.01
N HIS A 30 -4.20 3.41 -15.45
CA HIS A 30 -2.93 4.03 -15.06
C HIS A 30 -2.27 3.32 -13.87
N ASP A 31 -3.03 3.09 -12.80
CA ASP A 31 -2.51 2.59 -11.53
C ASP A 31 -3.27 1.33 -11.11
N PHE A 32 -2.58 0.17 -11.06
CA PHE A 32 -3.20 -1.10 -10.67
C PHE A 32 -3.96 -0.97 -9.35
N LEU A 33 -5.13 -1.61 -9.27
CA LEU A 33 -6.07 -1.68 -8.15
C LEU A 33 -6.79 -0.36 -7.82
N ILE A 34 -6.05 0.76 -7.70
CA ILE A 34 -6.61 2.07 -7.34
C ILE A 34 -7.17 2.84 -8.55
N GLY A 35 -6.89 2.39 -9.76
CA GLY A 35 -7.37 2.98 -11.01
C GLY A 35 -6.54 4.16 -11.48
N ASP A 36 -6.52 5.22 -10.66
CA ASP A 36 -5.82 6.47 -10.93
C ASP A 36 -5.47 7.19 -9.62
N ALA A 37 -4.18 7.34 -9.34
CA ALA A 37 -3.66 8.05 -8.18
C ALA A 37 -4.00 9.56 -8.20
N ASP A 38 -4.41 10.12 -9.33
CA ASP A 38 -4.85 11.52 -9.43
C ASP A 38 -6.27 11.71 -8.87
N ARG A 39 -7.12 10.66 -8.90
CA ARG A 39 -8.45 10.68 -8.29
C ARG A 39 -8.97 9.26 -8.04
N TYR A 40 -9.08 8.89 -6.77
CA TYR A 40 -9.70 7.64 -6.38
C TYR A 40 -11.22 7.68 -6.59
N THR A 41 -11.75 6.63 -7.22
CA THR A 41 -13.20 6.47 -7.47
C THR A 41 -13.73 5.09 -7.06
N GLY A 42 -12.93 4.32 -6.32
CA GLY A 42 -13.20 2.94 -5.96
C GLY A 42 -12.17 1.97 -6.54
N LEU A 43 -12.06 0.78 -5.93
CA LEU A 43 -11.20 -0.29 -6.44
C LEU A 43 -11.64 -0.75 -7.82
N ARG A 44 -10.66 -1.05 -8.68
CA ARG A 44 -10.92 -1.64 -9.99
C ARG A 44 -11.27 -3.11 -9.83
N ALA A 45 -12.43 -3.51 -10.36
CA ALA A 45 -13.01 -4.83 -10.10
C ALA A 45 -12.15 -5.95 -10.69
N GLU A 46 -11.59 -5.74 -11.88
CA GLU A 46 -10.75 -6.69 -12.60
C GLU A 46 -9.43 -6.93 -11.85
N ASP A 47 -8.80 -5.85 -11.38
CA ASP A 47 -7.55 -5.91 -10.62
C ASP A 47 -7.73 -6.53 -9.25
N LEU A 48 -8.84 -6.21 -8.58
CA LEU A 48 -9.18 -6.82 -7.31
C LEU A 48 -9.47 -8.31 -7.45
N ALA A 49 -10.18 -8.73 -8.50
CA ALA A 49 -10.38 -10.14 -8.80
C ALA A 49 -9.03 -10.84 -9.01
N ARG A 50 -8.12 -10.20 -9.76
CA ARG A 50 -6.77 -10.73 -9.97
C ARG A 50 -5.97 -10.84 -8.67
N LEU A 51 -6.07 -9.86 -7.78
CA LEU A 51 -5.43 -9.92 -6.47
C LEU A 51 -5.98 -11.07 -5.63
N ILE A 52 -7.29 -11.28 -5.61
CA ILE A 52 -7.92 -12.38 -4.87
C ILE A 52 -7.43 -13.72 -5.41
N GLU A 53 -7.44 -13.94 -6.73
CA GLU A 53 -6.90 -15.18 -7.33
C GLU A 53 -5.45 -15.45 -6.90
N VAL A 54 -4.61 -14.41 -6.87
CA VAL A 54 -3.22 -14.55 -6.44
C VAL A 54 -3.10 -14.91 -4.96
N LEU A 55 -4.00 -14.40 -4.12
CA LEU A 55 -4.04 -14.75 -2.70
C LEU A 55 -4.61 -16.16 -2.48
N ASP A 56 -5.58 -16.60 -3.30
CA ASP A 56 -6.08 -17.98 -3.31
C ASP A 56 -4.96 -18.96 -3.68
N ASP A 57 -4.20 -18.67 -4.74
CA ASP A 57 -3.03 -19.47 -5.14
C ASP A 57 -1.98 -19.55 -4.01
N ALA A 58 -1.79 -18.46 -3.26
CA ALA A 58 -0.86 -18.41 -2.13
C ALA A 58 -1.33 -19.30 -0.98
N ASP A 59 -2.63 -19.26 -0.64
CA ASP A 59 -3.19 -20.10 0.41
C ASP A 59 -3.15 -21.58 0.04
N GLU A 60 -3.44 -21.93 -1.21
CA GLU A 60 -3.35 -23.31 -1.72
C GLU A 60 -1.92 -23.86 -1.58
N ALA A 61 -0.91 -23.03 -1.85
CA ALA A 61 0.49 -23.38 -1.65
C ALA A 61 0.94 -23.36 -0.18
N GLY A 62 0.08 -22.92 0.76
CA GLY A 62 0.41 -22.76 2.17
C GLY A 62 1.35 -21.60 2.48
N VAL A 63 1.49 -20.63 1.57
CA VAL A 63 2.37 -19.46 1.73
C VAL A 63 1.55 -18.23 2.12
N LYS A 64 1.94 -17.56 3.19
CA LYS A 64 1.23 -16.37 3.69
C LYS A 64 1.69 -15.08 3.02
N VAL A 65 0.88 -14.04 3.11
CA VAL A 65 1.09 -12.78 2.40
C VAL A 65 1.01 -11.60 3.36
N VAL A 66 2.05 -10.76 3.29
CA VAL A 66 1.99 -9.38 3.79
C VAL A 66 1.75 -8.47 2.59
N LEU A 67 0.56 -7.88 2.50
CA LEU A 67 0.18 -7.03 1.38
C LEU A 67 0.67 -5.60 1.60
N THR A 68 1.38 -5.02 0.64
CA THR A 68 1.77 -3.60 0.65
C THR A 68 1.22 -2.89 -0.57
N LEU A 69 1.01 -1.58 -0.47
CA LEU A 69 0.84 -0.72 -1.64
C LEU A 69 2.10 0.12 -1.86
N LEU A 70 2.48 0.32 -3.13
CA LEU A 70 3.51 1.28 -3.53
C LEU A 70 2.90 2.62 -3.93
N SER A 71 1.63 2.60 -4.35
CA SER A 71 0.86 3.77 -4.75
C SER A 71 -0.35 3.95 -3.85
N LEU A 72 -0.58 5.19 -3.47
CA LEU A 72 -1.85 5.68 -2.94
C LEU A 72 -2.24 6.94 -3.72
N PRO A 73 -3.50 7.41 -3.61
CA PRO A 73 -3.89 8.68 -4.19
C PRO A 73 -2.96 9.81 -3.77
N GLY A 74 -2.36 10.52 -4.73
CA GLY A 74 -1.36 11.56 -4.50
C GLY A 74 0.03 11.07 -4.07
N CYS A 75 0.30 9.77 -4.15
CA CYS A 75 1.62 9.17 -3.92
C CYS A 75 1.82 8.02 -4.92
N ARG A 76 1.82 8.32 -6.22
CA ARG A 76 2.05 7.34 -7.29
C ARG A 76 3.48 6.78 -7.21
N TRP A 77 3.62 5.46 -7.35
CA TRP A 77 4.94 4.84 -7.45
C TRP A 77 5.74 5.44 -8.61
N LYS A 78 6.94 5.93 -8.35
CA LYS A 78 7.73 6.70 -9.32
C LYS A 78 7.93 6.01 -10.67
N GLN A 79 8.03 4.67 -10.69
CA GLN A 79 8.19 3.92 -11.94
C GLN A 79 6.96 4.02 -12.84
N HIS A 80 5.79 4.30 -12.26
CA HIS A 80 4.54 4.59 -12.97
C HIS A 80 4.30 6.10 -13.13
N ASN A 81 5.23 6.95 -12.68
CA ASN A 81 5.11 8.40 -12.69
C ASN A 81 6.30 9.09 -13.40
N ASN A 82 6.78 8.53 -14.51
CA ASN A 82 7.92 9.08 -15.27
C ASN A 82 9.19 9.29 -14.42
N ASP A 83 9.41 8.41 -13.46
CA ASP A 83 10.50 8.46 -12.47
C ASP A 83 10.50 9.74 -11.61
N GLN A 84 9.33 10.35 -11.40
CA GLN A 84 9.12 11.49 -10.53
C GLN A 84 8.40 11.09 -9.23
N ASP A 85 8.83 11.66 -8.12
CA ASP A 85 8.13 11.51 -6.85
C ASP A 85 6.77 12.26 -6.89
N ASP A 86 5.74 11.64 -6.32
CA ASP A 86 4.43 12.26 -6.14
C ASP A 86 4.21 12.57 -4.66
N ALA A 87 4.35 13.84 -4.30
CA ALA A 87 4.30 14.29 -2.91
C ALA A 87 2.92 14.83 -2.49
N ARG A 88 1.88 14.71 -3.33
CA ARG A 88 0.57 15.33 -3.06
C ARG A 88 -0.13 14.75 -1.83
N LEU A 89 0.10 13.48 -1.51
CA LEU A 89 -0.38 12.82 -0.28
C LEU A 89 0.14 13.51 0.98
N TRP A 90 1.36 14.07 0.91
CA TRP A 90 2.03 14.74 2.02
C TRP A 90 1.67 16.22 2.15
N ALA A 91 0.97 16.78 1.16
CA ALA A 91 0.59 18.19 1.10
C ALA A 91 -0.93 18.44 1.13
N SER A 92 -1.76 17.39 1.13
CA SER A 92 -3.21 17.51 0.95
C SER A 92 -4.00 16.51 1.80
N GLU A 93 -4.88 17.04 2.64
CA GLU A 93 -5.85 16.24 3.40
C GLU A 93 -6.78 15.45 2.47
N ALA A 94 -7.18 16.03 1.34
CA ALA A 94 -8.06 15.37 0.37
C ALA A 94 -7.42 14.12 -0.25
N PHE A 95 -6.09 14.08 -0.40
CA PHE A 95 -5.39 12.87 -0.84
C PHE A 95 -5.25 11.85 0.30
N GLN A 96 -5.05 12.28 1.55
CA GLN A 96 -5.05 11.37 2.71
C GLN A 96 -6.42 10.73 2.96
N GLU A 97 -7.51 11.47 2.76
CA GLU A 97 -8.87 10.93 2.83
C GLU A 97 -9.12 9.88 1.75
N GLN A 98 -8.64 10.11 0.53
CA GLN A 98 -8.72 9.12 -0.56
C GLN A 98 -7.85 7.88 -0.27
N ALA A 99 -6.65 8.05 0.27
CA ALA A 99 -5.82 6.93 0.72
C ALA A 99 -6.49 6.11 1.82
N ALA A 100 -7.15 6.77 2.78
CA ALA A 100 -7.95 6.08 3.79
C ALA A 100 -9.18 5.37 3.19
N ALA A 101 -9.78 5.93 2.13
CA ALA A 101 -10.86 5.26 1.39
C ALA A 101 -10.36 3.98 0.68
N VAL A 102 -9.20 4.03 0.01
CA VAL A 102 -8.57 2.83 -0.58
C VAL A 102 -8.42 1.73 0.47
N TRP A 103 -7.87 2.05 1.64
CA TRP A 103 -7.66 1.05 2.68
C TRP A 103 -8.94 0.55 3.33
N ARG A 104 -9.98 1.38 3.48
CA ARG A 104 -11.31 0.92 3.92
C ARG A 104 -11.91 -0.07 2.93
N ASP A 105 -11.90 0.27 1.64
CA ASP A 105 -12.47 -0.59 0.60
C ASP A 105 -11.67 -1.89 0.46
N LEU A 106 -10.35 -1.81 0.46
CA LEU A 106 -9.47 -2.97 0.30
C LEU A 106 -9.58 -3.92 1.50
N SER A 107 -9.53 -3.39 2.73
CA SER A 107 -9.70 -4.20 3.94
C SER A 107 -11.08 -4.83 4.02
N ALA A 108 -12.15 -4.15 3.59
CA ALA A 108 -13.49 -4.73 3.51
C ALA A 108 -13.56 -5.90 2.53
N ARG A 109 -12.88 -5.79 1.38
CA ARG A 109 -12.90 -6.81 0.33
C ARG A 109 -12.01 -8.01 0.63
N LEU A 110 -10.97 -7.83 1.44
CA LEU A 110 -10.00 -8.87 1.79
C LEU A 110 -10.18 -9.41 3.22
N ALA A 111 -11.19 -8.95 3.95
CA ALA A 111 -11.43 -9.34 5.33
C ALA A 111 -11.56 -10.88 5.45
N GLY A 112 -10.74 -11.47 6.32
CA GLY A 112 -10.75 -12.90 6.59
C GLY A 112 -10.09 -13.79 5.53
N HIS A 113 -9.45 -13.21 4.51
CA HIS A 113 -8.74 -14.00 3.50
C HIS A 113 -7.60 -14.82 4.16
N PRO A 114 -7.56 -16.16 4.02
CA PRO A 114 -6.67 -17.02 4.80
C PRO A 114 -5.18 -16.86 4.48
N ALA A 115 -4.82 -16.45 3.27
CA ALA A 115 -3.43 -16.11 2.92
C ALA A 115 -2.90 -14.85 3.63
N LEU A 116 -3.75 -13.89 4.02
CA LEU A 116 -3.28 -12.60 4.55
C LEU A 116 -2.91 -12.69 6.03
N VAL A 117 -1.68 -12.29 6.34
CA VAL A 117 -1.15 -12.24 7.72
C VAL A 117 -0.68 -10.85 8.14
N GLY A 118 -0.69 -9.89 7.23
CA GLY A 118 -0.40 -8.49 7.57
C GLY A 118 -0.64 -7.54 6.41
N LEU A 119 -0.78 -6.27 6.73
CA LEU A 119 -0.90 -5.17 5.78
C LEU A 119 0.21 -4.16 6.05
N ASN A 120 0.85 -3.66 5.01
CA ASN A 120 1.78 -2.54 5.08
C ASN A 120 1.15 -1.36 4.31
N PRO A 121 0.65 -0.33 5.02
CA PRO A 121 -0.19 0.70 4.41
C PRO A 121 0.41 1.44 3.20
N LEU A 122 1.71 1.70 3.25
CA LEU A 122 2.46 2.32 2.17
C LEU A 122 3.93 1.89 2.28
N ASN A 123 4.53 1.54 1.16
CA ASN A 123 5.97 1.26 1.08
C ASN A 123 6.77 2.56 1.22
N GLU A 124 7.67 2.60 2.20
CA GLU A 124 8.68 3.66 2.37
C GLU A 124 8.10 5.08 2.26
N PRO A 125 7.17 5.49 3.15
CA PRO A 125 6.68 6.85 3.17
C PRO A 125 7.83 7.84 3.44
N HIS A 126 7.94 8.87 2.60
CA HIS A 126 9.06 9.83 2.60
C HIS A 126 8.61 11.30 2.40
N PRO A 127 7.71 11.83 3.27
CA PRO A 127 7.22 13.21 3.14
C PRO A 127 8.31 14.27 3.15
N GLU A 128 9.46 13.99 3.79
CA GLU A 128 10.60 14.91 3.90
C GLU A 128 11.26 15.25 2.57
N LYS A 129 11.14 14.38 1.55
CA LYS A 129 11.70 14.67 0.22
C LYS A 129 11.05 15.87 -0.44
N ALA A 130 9.80 16.18 -0.12
CA ALA A 130 9.12 17.38 -0.62
C ALA A 130 9.83 18.67 -0.17
N ASP A 131 10.56 18.61 0.94
CA ASP A 131 11.37 19.70 1.49
C ASP A 131 12.87 19.56 1.14
N GLY A 132 13.24 18.58 0.30
CA GLY A 132 14.63 18.31 -0.10
C GLY A 132 15.50 17.73 1.01
N LEU A 133 14.90 17.09 2.02
CA LEU A 133 15.64 16.36 3.05
C LEU A 133 15.79 14.88 2.68
N GLU A 134 16.89 14.29 3.13
CA GLU A 134 17.08 12.84 3.20
C GLU A 134 16.75 12.35 4.61
N ILE A 135 16.19 11.13 4.71
CA ILE A 135 15.71 10.55 5.99
C ILE A 135 16.81 10.33 7.02
N ASP A 136 18.05 10.13 6.59
CA ASP A 136 19.24 9.93 7.45
C ASP A 136 19.96 11.24 7.79
N SER A 137 19.45 12.38 7.30
CA SER A 137 20.06 13.67 7.56
C SER A 137 19.95 14.06 9.04
N PRO A 138 20.96 14.72 9.63
CA PRO A 138 20.88 15.23 11.01
C PRO A 138 19.72 16.20 11.26
N GLY A 139 19.15 16.79 10.19
CA GLY A 139 18.00 17.68 10.25
C GLY A 139 16.64 16.98 10.38
N PHE A 140 16.57 15.66 10.10
CA PHE A 140 15.31 14.92 10.09
C PHE A 140 14.53 14.99 11.42
N PRO A 141 15.15 14.88 12.62
CA PRO A 141 14.40 15.01 13.87
C PRO A 141 13.75 16.40 14.06
N ALA A 142 14.46 17.46 13.69
CA ALA A 142 13.92 18.83 13.76
C ALA A 142 12.82 19.04 12.72
N TRP A 143 12.98 18.46 11.54
CA TRP A 143 11.97 18.45 10.49
C TRP A 143 10.69 17.72 10.93
N LEU A 144 10.82 16.56 11.56
CA LEU A 144 9.69 15.78 12.07
C LEU A 144 8.91 16.55 13.13
N GLU A 145 9.60 17.20 14.07
CA GLU A 145 8.96 18.03 15.10
C GLU A 145 8.22 19.22 14.49
N LYS A 146 8.85 19.90 13.52
CA LYS A 146 8.23 21.04 12.80
C LYS A 146 6.92 20.64 12.11
N HIS A 147 6.83 19.42 11.58
CA HIS A 147 5.69 18.95 10.80
C HIS A 147 4.63 18.21 11.63
N ARG A 148 4.80 18.09 12.94
CA ARG A 148 3.85 17.43 13.83
C ARG A 148 2.43 18.01 13.65
N GLY A 149 1.45 17.13 13.48
CA GLY A 149 0.05 17.48 13.27
C GLY A 149 -0.32 17.89 11.84
N THR A 150 0.62 17.98 10.91
CA THR A 150 0.36 18.31 9.50
C THR A 150 0.16 17.05 8.65
N THR A 151 -0.06 17.21 7.34
CA THR A 151 -0.12 16.09 6.38
C THR A 151 1.24 15.41 6.19
N ALA A 152 2.35 16.07 6.50
CA ALA A 152 3.70 15.48 6.47
C ALA A 152 4.06 14.72 7.76
N ASP A 153 3.20 14.75 8.79
CA ASP A 153 3.40 13.98 10.03
C ASP A 153 3.16 12.48 9.76
N LEU A 154 4.25 11.71 9.76
CA LEU A 154 4.23 10.25 9.55
C LEU A 154 3.45 9.49 10.64
N ASP A 155 3.52 9.92 11.90
CA ASP A 155 2.77 9.28 12.98
C ASP A 155 1.26 9.51 12.80
N ARG A 156 0.87 10.75 12.47
CA ARG A 156 -0.53 11.08 12.17
C ARG A 156 -1.03 10.29 10.95
N PHE A 157 -0.25 10.23 9.87
CA PHE A 157 -0.60 9.45 8.68
C PHE A 157 -0.80 7.97 9.03
N ASN A 158 0.15 7.35 9.73
CA ASN A 158 0.06 5.93 10.11
C ASN A 158 -1.14 5.65 11.02
N ARG A 159 -1.44 6.53 11.98
CA ARG A 159 -2.65 6.40 12.83
C ARG A 159 -3.94 6.48 12.01
N ASN A 160 -3.99 7.37 11.01
CA ASN A 160 -5.15 7.50 10.13
C ASN A 160 -5.34 6.26 9.26
N MET A 161 -4.26 5.72 8.67
CA MET A 161 -4.31 4.48 7.89
C MET A 161 -4.70 3.28 8.75
N LEU A 162 -4.13 3.17 9.95
CA LEU A 162 -4.49 2.13 10.91
C LEU A 162 -5.99 2.18 11.24
N ALA A 163 -6.53 3.36 11.55
CA ALA A 163 -7.95 3.53 11.83
C ALA A 163 -8.84 3.12 10.64
N ALA A 164 -8.44 3.48 9.41
CA ALA A 164 -9.14 3.10 8.19
C ALA A 164 -9.16 1.57 7.97
N ILE A 165 -8.03 0.90 8.16
CA ILE A 165 -7.90 -0.56 8.02
C ILE A 165 -8.70 -1.29 9.11
N ARG A 166 -8.55 -0.86 10.37
CA ARG A 166 -9.20 -1.50 11.53
C ARG A 166 -10.73 -1.44 11.49
N ALA A 167 -11.31 -0.54 10.69
CA ALA A 167 -12.75 -0.50 10.46
C ALA A 167 -13.30 -1.83 9.89
N ASN A 168 -12.51 -2.57 9.10
CA ASN A 168 -12.94 -3.84 8.49
C ASN A 168 -11.98 -5.02 8.77
N ALA A 169 -10.76 -4.76 9.24
CA ALA A 169 -9.77 -5.78 9.59
C ALA A 169 -9.23 -5.58 11.02
N PRO A 170 -10.07 -5.73 12.07
CA PRO A 170 -9.73 -5.36 13.44
C PRO A 170 -8.58 -6.18 14.07
N ASP A 171 -8.28 -7.37 13.54
CA ASP A 171 -7.28 -8.29 14.11
C ASP A 171 -6.03 -8.50 13.24
N LEU A 172 -6.06 -8.10 11.95
CA LEU A 172 -4.94 -8.31 11.03
C LEU A 172 -3.76 -7.37 11.36
N PRO A 173 -2.52 -7.84 11.54
CA PRO A 173 -1.37 -6.95 11.78
C PRO A 173 -1.23 -5.85 10.71
N VAL A 174 -0.89 -4.63 11.16
CA VAL A 174 -0.65 -3.44 10.32
C VAL A 174 0.66 -2.78 10.76
#